data_AF-A0A8J6D153-F1
#
_entry.id   AF-A0A8J6D153-F1
#
_cell.length_a   1.000
_cell.length_b   1.000
_cell.length_c   1.000
_cell.angle_alpha   90.00
_cell.angle_beta   90.00
_cell.angle_gamma   90.00
#
_symmetry.space_group_name_H-M   'P 1'
#
loop_
_entity.id
_entity.type
_entity.pdbx_description
1 polymer ?
#
loop_
_entity_poly.entity_id
_entity_poly.type
_entity_poly.pdbx_seq_one_letter_code
_entity_poly.pdbx_strand_id
1 'polypeptide(L)'
;MLNGVTCWLPLEEFRINRDCEMQLFTTSLKSMLGIIHRSNQEVIRPPHESSGSLLLSCRLSLNKQKAQSTHASKPTTKPTNQPTVMATLSTSSLLWIHSPKPISPKLALFTATRFFTPKKSTSIVMAAPPTTTATQVVPAIIVGGGRVGKALQDMGKGDDLLVKRGEAVPLDFEGPILVCTRNDDLEAVLEATPKSRWNDLVFFQNGMLEPWLQSKGLNDAEQVLAYFAVAKLGESPIDGKTDTNPEGLTAAYGKWASAIATRLNAGGLSCKVLDKEAFQKQMLEKLIWICAFMLVGARHPGATVGVVEKEYRSEVSSLIAELASAAAAEKGITFEEAMEDRLCAYSRAVAHFPTAVKEFKWRNGWFYSISEKAIAEGKPDPCPLHTAWLKELNVV
;
A
#
# COMPACT_ATOMS: atom_id res chain seq x y z
N MET A 1 20.35 -15.13 49.63
CA MET A 1 19.65 -16.12 48.77
C MET A 1 18.18 -16.15 49.20
N LEU A 2 17.27 -16.54 48.30
CA LEU A 2 15.96 -17.20 48.50
C LEU A 2 15.33 -17.19 49.93
N ASN A 3 14.05 -16.85 50.15
CA ASN A 3 12.88 -17.02 49.27
C ASN A 3 11.72 -16.05 49.52
N GLY A 4 10.96 -15.78 48.46
CA GLY A 4 9.49 -15.87 48.41
C GLY A 4 8.62 -15.06 49.38
N VAL A 5 8.05 -13.96 48.88
CA VAL A 5 6.71 -13.48 49.26
C VAL A 5 5.89 -13.29 47.98
N THR A 6 4.79 -14.03 47.84
CA THR A 6 3.78 -13.81 46.80
C THR A 6 2.86 -12.66 47.21
N CYS A 7 2.59 -11.73 46.29
CA CYS A 7 1.59 -10.69 46.50
C CYS A 7 0.62 -10.68 45.31
N TRP A 8 -0.68 -10.74 45.60
CA TRP A 8 -1.75 -10.61 44.62
C TRP A 8 -2.11 -9.12 44.47
N LEU A 9 -2.23 -8.64 43.23
CA LEU A 9 -2.93 -7.40 42.89
C LEU A 9 -3.84 -7.65 41.66
N PRO A 10 -4.95 -6.90 41.52
CA PRO A 10 -6.11 -7.35 40.75
C PRO A 10 -6.05 -6.99 39.26
N LEU A 11 -6.97 -7.58 38.47
CA LEU A 11 -7.32 -7.07 37.15
C LEU A 11 -8.13 -5.78 37.28
N GLU A 12 -7.74 -4.73 36.56
CA GLU A 12 -8.61 -3.57 36.27
C GLU A 12 -9.15 -3.63 34.83
N GLU A 13 -10.34 -3.09 34.62
CA GLU A 13 -11.06 -3.18 33.34
C GLU A 13 -10.46 -2.25 32.26
N PHE A 14 -9.94 -2.81 31.17
CA PHE A 14 -9.67 -2.04 29.94
C PHE A 14 -10.98 -1.72 29.19
N ARG A 15 -11.78 -0.79 29.73
CA ARG A 15 -12.92 -0.19 29.02
C ARG A 15 -12.43 0.72 27.89
N ILE A 16 -12.32 0.19 26.68
CA ILE A 16 -12.13 1.01 25.48
C ILE A 16 -13.40 1.86 25.29
N ASN A 17 -13.20 3.18 25.31
CA ASN A 17 -14.26 4.17 25.23
C ASN A 17 -14.95 4.13 23.85
N ARG A 18 -16.26 3.85 23.81
CA ARG A 18 -17.03 3.59 22.58
C ARG A 18 -17.83 4.80 22.08
N ASP A 19 -17.72 5.96 22.72
CA ASP A 19 -18.62 7.10 22.46
C ASP A 19 -18.17 8.05 21.34
N CYS A 20 -16.98 7.83 20.75
CA CYS A 20 -16.42 8.72 19.72
C CYS A 20 -17.06 8.55 18.32
N GLU A 21 -17.61 7.38 17.99
CA GLU A 21 -18.17 7.10 16.66
C GLU A 21 -19.59 7.68 16.47
N MET A 22 -20.34 7.92 17.55
CA MET A 22 -21.76 8.30 17.45
C MET A 22 -22.01 9.79 17.10
N GLN A 23 -21.01 10.66 17.20
CA GLN A 23 -21.17 12.11 16.92
C GLN A 23 -20.96 12.47 15.43
N LEU A 24 -20.22 11.66 14.67
CA LEU A 24 -19.99 11.91 13.25
C LEU A 24 -21.24 11.64 12.39
N PHE A 25 -22.03 10.62 12.74
CA PHE A 25 -23.23 10.26 11.99
C PHE A 25 -24.37 11.28 12.12
N THR A 26 -24.58 11.87 13.31
CA THR A 26 -25.66 12.85 13.54
C THR A 26 -25.38 14.23 12.95
N THR A 27 -24.13 14.55 12.66
CA THR A 27 -23.73 15.86 12.14
C THR A 27 -23.92 15.96 10.62
N SER A 28 -23.73 14.84 9.89
CA SER A 28 -23.92 14.78 8.44
C SER A 28 -25.38 15.03 8.01
N LEU A 29 -26.35 14.37 8.67
CA LEU A 29 -27.77 14.46 8.30
C LEU A 29 -28.37 15.87 8.40
N LYS A 30 -27.84 16.74 9.28
CA LYS A 30 -28.32 18.13 9.41
C LYS A 30 -27.85 19.04 8.27
N SER A 31 -26.78 18.68 7.56
CA SER A 31 -26.27 19.47 6.43
C SER A 31 -27.12 19.25 5.17
N MET A 32 -27.51 18.00 4.87
CA MET A 32 -28.29 17.66 3.68
C MET A 32 -29.74 18.20 3.66
N LEU A 33 -30.32 18.52 4.82
CA LEU A 33 -31.68 19.07 4.92
C LEU A 33 -31.75 20.61 4.96
N GLY A 34 -30.61 21.30 4.91
CA GLY A 34 -30.54 22.76 5.05
C GLY A 34 -30.73 23.56 3.76
N ILE A 35 -30.65 22.94 2.58
CA ILE A 35 -30.41 23.66 1.30
C ILE A 35 -31.61 23.57 0.33
N ILE A 36 -32.85 23.74 0.81
CA ILE A 36 -34.04 23.95 -0.04
C ILE A 36 -34.97 25.05 0.52
N HIS A 37 -34.43 26.21 0.93
CA HIS A 37 -35.22 27.46 1.00
C HIS A 37 -34.37 28.75 1.07
N ARG A 38 -34.32 29.52 -0.04
CA ARG A 38 -34.37 31.00 -0.14
C ARG A 38 -33.72 31.53 -1.42
N SER A 39 -34.53 31.78 -2.45
CA SER A 39 -34.32 32.88 -3.41
C SER A 39 -35.51 33.00 -4.37
N ASN A 40 -36.27 34.09 -4.28
CA ASN A 40 -36.62 34.99 -5.41
C ASN A 40 -37.83 35.90 -5.11
N GLN A 41 -37.54 37.20 -5.11
CA GLN A 41 -38.39 38.39 -5.15
C GLN A 41 -37.44 39.49 -5.69
N GLU A 42 -37.74 40.35 -6.67
CA GLU A 42 -39.01 40.68 -7.34
C GLU A 42 -38.84 40.98 -8.86
N VAL A 43 -39.88 40.65 -9.64
CA VAL A 43 -40.64 41.50 -10.60
C VAL A 43 -39.94 42.42 -11.61
N ILE A 44 -40.27 42.22 -12.90
CA ILE A 44 -40.75 43.25 -13.88
C ILE A 44 -41.55 42.52 -15.01
N ARG A 45 -42.31 43.23 -15.86
CA ARG A 45 -43.43 42.69 -16.69
C ARG A 45 -43.20 42.69 -18.24
N PRO A 46 -44.05 41.98 -19.03
CA PRO A 46 -43.76 41.50 -20.40
C PRO A 46 -44.29 42.44 -21.52
N PRO A 47 -44.23 42.11 -22.84
CA PRO A 47 -45.02 41.03 -23.53
C PRO A 47 -44.23 39.75 -23.90
N HIS A 48 -44.69 38.75 -24.68
CA HIS A 48 -45.92 38.58 -25.52
C HIS A 48 -46.51 37.13 -25.43
N GLU A 49 -46.81 36.47 -26.56
CA GLU A 49 -47.43 35.12 -26.72
C GLU A 49 -46.37 34.07 -27.17
N SER A 50 -46.61 32.74 -27.29
CA SER A 50 -47.85 31.93 -27.29
C SER A 50 -47.62 30.46 -26.86
N SER A 51 -48.72 29.74 -26.54
CA SER A 51 -48.98 28.30 -26.77
C SER A 51 -48.03 27.19 -26.22
N GLY A 52 -48.58 26.24 -25.45
CA GLY A 52 -47.98 24.92 -25.22
C GLY A 52 -48.38 24.24 -23.91
N SER A 53 -49.40 23.37 -23.94
CA SER A 53 -49.86 22.61 -22.76
C SER A 53 -49.40 21.15 -22.79
N LEU A 54 -48.95 20.62 -21.65
CA LEU A 54 -49.11 19.19 -21.29
C LEU A 54 -48.94 18.97 -19.78
N LEU A 55 -49.87 18.22 -19.18
CA LEU A 55 -49.92 17.86 -17.76
C LEU A 55 -49.95 16.33 -17.62
N LEU A 56 -49.04 15.74 -16.83
CA LEU A 56 -49.23 14.50 -16.06
C LEU A 56 -47.99 14.30 -15.13
N SER A 57 -48.06 14.67 -13.85
CA SER A 57 -48.70 13.96 -12.73
C SER A 57 -47.92 12.71 -12.26
N CYS A 58 -47.24 12.83 -11.12
CA CYS A 58 -46.59 11.71 -10.43
C CYS A 58 -47.60 10.70 -9.87
N ARG A 59 -47.18 9.43 -9.74
CA ARG A 59 -47.68 8.50 -8.72
C ARG A 59 -46.55 7.65 -8.14
N LEU A 60 -46.21 7.91 -6.88
CA LEU A 60 -45.51 6.95 -6.03
C LEU A 60 -46.53 5.90 -5.56
N SER A 61 -46.13 4.63 -5.52
CA SER A 61 -46.95 3.56 -4.94
C SER A 61 -46.10 2.67 -4.05
N LEU A 62 -46.14 2.94 -2.74
CA LEU A 62 -45.55 2.08 -1.72
C LEU A 62 -46.40 0.81 -1.56
N ASN A 63 -45.82 -0.36 -1.76
CA ASN A 63 -46.42 -1.64 -1.38
C ASN A 63 -45.63 -2.28 -0.24
N LYS A 64 -46.13 -2.14 1.00
CA LYS A 64 -45.77 -3.02 2.10
C LYS A 64 -46.64 -4.27 2.01
N GLN A 65 -46.04 -5.45 1.91
CA GLN A 65 -46.69 -6.67 2.34
C GLN A 65 -46.00 -7.25 3.58
N LYS A 66 -46.75 -8.08 4.31
CA LYS A 66 -46.58 -8.31 5.74
C LYS A 66 -46.40 -9.79 5.99
N ALA A 67 -45.52 -10.15 6.92
CA ALA A 67 -45.27 -11.54 7.26
C ALA A 67 -46.54 -12.25 7.77
N GLN A 68 -46.69 -13.52 7.36
CA GLN A 68 -47.49 -14.52 8.06
C GLN A 68 -46.61 -15.74 8.30
N SER A 69 -46.78 -16.37 9.46
CA SER A 69 -46.09 -17.60 9.85
C SER A 69 -47.11 -18.73 10.03
N THR A 70 -46.68 -19.96 9.71
CA THR A 70 -47.42 -21.19 9.99
C THR A 70 -46.44 -22.26 10.45
N HIS A 71 -46.80 -22.98 11.52
CA HIS A 71 -45.97 -24.02 12.14
C HIS A 71 -46.27 -25.41 11.58
N ALA A 72 -45.27 -26.31 11.69
CA ALA A 72 -45.35 -27.76 11.45
C ALA A 72 -45.58 -28.17 9.97
N SER A 73 -45.25 -29.40 9.54
CA SER A 73 -44.80 -30.61 10.27
C SER A 73 -43.77 -31.43 9.46
N LYS A 74 -42.91 -32.20 10.14
CA LYS A 74 -42.14 -33.30 9.50
C LYS A 74 -43.06 -34.49 9.17
N PRO A 75 -42.70 -35.29 8.15
CA PRO A 75 -42.60 -36.73 8.37
C PRO A 75 -41.23 -37.30 7.96
N THR A 76 -40.91 -38.48 8.49
CA THR A 76 -39.65 -39.22 8.26
C THR A 76 -39.88 -40.53 7.53
N THR A 77 -39.13 -40.81 6.46
CA THR A 77 -38.86 -42.18 5.99
C THR A 77 -37.52 -42.28 5.24
N LYS A 78 -36.62 -43.14 5.73
CA LYS A 78 -35.71 -43.97 4.90
C LYS A 78 -36.36 -45.36 4.77
N PRO A 79 -36.16 -46.10 3.67
CA PRO A 79 -35.03 -47.05 3.58
C PRO A 79 -34.39 -47.00 2.16
N THR A 80 -33.45 -47.85 1.70
CA THR A 80 -32.86 -49.11 2.20
C THR A 80 -31.40 -49.23 1.73
N ASN A 81 -30.58 -50.09 2.35
CA ASN A 81 -29.29 -50.53 1.82
C ASN A 81 -29.46 -51.68 0.82
N GLN A 82 -28.58 -51.83 -0.18
CA GLN A 82 -27.54 -52.90 -0.21
C GLN A 82 -26.57 -52.78 -1.41
N PRO A 83 -25.36 -53.41 -1.36
CA PRO A 83 -24.31 -53.30 -2.37
C PRO A 83 -24.15 -54.55 -3.25
N THR A 84 -23.45 -54.43 -4.39
CA THR A 84 -23.04 -55.55 -5.26
C THR A 84 -21.68 -55.21 -5.89
N VAL A 85 -20.57 -55.64 -5.28
CA VAL A 85 -19.72 -56.82 -5.63
C VAL A 85 -18.60 -56.50 -6.63
N MET A 86 -17.48 -57.20 -6.44
CA MET A 86 -16.15 -56.99 -7.03
C MET A 86 -16.07 -57.21 -8.55
N ALA A 87 -15.08 -56.56 -9.17
CA ALA A 87 -14.22 -57.17 -10.18
C ALA A 87 -12.75 -56.94 -9.78
N THR A 88 -11.85 -57.89 -10.04
CA THR A 88 -10.48 -57.91 -9.52
C THR A 88 -9.43 -58.14 -10.61
N LEU A 89 -8.18 -57.78 -10.29
CA LEU A 89 -6.92 -58.17 -10.96
C LEU A 89 -6.66 -57.65 -12.38
N SER A 90 -5.61 -56.84 -12.51
CA SER A 90 -4.43 -57.28 -13.27
C SER A 90 -3.15 -56.66 -12.68
N THR A 91 -2.03 -57.37 -12.76
CA THR A 91 -0.73 -57.04 -12.12
C THR A 91 0.41 -57.09 -13.13
N SER A 92 1.42 -56.22 -13.01
CA SER A 92 2.74 -56.40 -13.67
C SER A 92 3.86 -55.60 -12.96
N SER A 93 5.05 -56.18 -12.89
CA SER A 93 6.25 -55.70 -12.14
C SER A 93 7.48 -56.56 -12.48
N LEU A 94 8.73 -56.22 -12.13
CA LEU A 94 9.22 -55.04 -11.41
C LEU A 94 9.72 -53.97 -12.44
N LEU A 95 10.88 -53.30 -12.46
CA LEU A 95 12.17 -53.26 -11.72
C LEU A 95 12.48 -51.77 -11.41
N TRP A 96 13.28 -51.34 -10.43
CA TRP A 96 14.41 -51.87 -9.65
C TRP A 96 15.76 -52.04 -10.40
N ILE A 97 16.46 -50.92 -10.59
CA ILE A 97 17.94 -50.86 -10.61
C ILE A 97 18.39 -49.70 -9.70
N HIS A 98 19.43 -49.92 -8.89
CA HIS A 98 19.98 -48.97 -7.92
C HIS A 98 21.47 -48.67 -8.20
N SER A 99 21.91 -47.47 -7.79
CA SER A 99 23.30 -47.17 -7.36
C SER A 99 24.44 -47.19 -8.42
N PRO A 100 25.65 -46.70 -8.11
CA PRO A 100 26.07 -45.80 -7.00
C PRO A 100 26.84 -44.54 -7.47
N LYS A 101 27.18 -43.65 -6.52
CA LYS A 101 28.26 -42.65 -6.66
C LYS A 101 29.64 -43.31 -6.40
N PRO A 102 30.72 -42.94 -7.11
CA PRO A 102 32.09 -43.13 -6.67
C PRO A 102 32.68 -41.87 -6.00
N ILE A 103 33.71 -42.03 -5.17
CA ILE A 103 34.46 -40.94 -4.51
C ILE A 103 35.97 -41.19 -4.65
N SER A 104 36.71 -40.19 -5.14
CA SER A 104 38.18 -40.04 -5.06
C SER A 104 39.05 -41.14 -5.72
N PRO A 105 40.39 -40.96 -5.77
CA PRO A 105 41.15 -39.73 -5.98
C PRO A 105 42.10 -39.84 -7.20
N LYS A 106 42.57 -38.71 -7.75
CA LYS A 106 43.83 -38.67 -8.51
C LYS A 106 44.69 -37.47 -8.14
N LEU A 107 45.82 -37.76 -7.51
CA LEU A 107 46.94 -36.84 -7.31
C LEU A 107 47.71 -36.75 -8.65
N ALA A 108 47.90 -35.54 -9.17
CA ALA A 108 48.67 -35.31 -10.40
C ALA A 108 49.80 -34.30 -10.12
N LEU A 109 51.01 -34.80 -9.94
CA LEU A 109 52.21 -34.00 -9.73
C LEU A 109 52.63 -33.36 -11.07
N PHE A 110 52.61 -32.04 -11.16
CA PHE A 110 53.20 -31.30 -12.29
C PHE A 110 54.39 -30.45 -11.85
N THR A 111 55.45 -30.51 -12.66
CA THR A 111 56.79 -30.01 -12.35
C THR A 111 56.92 -28.49 -12.53
N ALA A 112 57.72 -27.88 -11.66
CA ALA A 112 58.04 -26.47 -11.75
C ALA A 112 58.92 -26.17 -12.97
N THR A 113 58.62 -25.08 -13.69
CA THR A 113 59.57 -24.43 -14.59
C THR A 113 59.72 -22.97 -14.17
N ARG A 114 60.90 -22.60 -13.66
CA ARG A 114 61.18 -21.24 -13.19
C ARG A 114 61.57 -20.34 -14.38
N PHE A 115 60.74 -19.36 -14.70
CA PHE A 115 61.16 -18.23 -15.54
C PHE A 115 61.40 -16.99 -14.67
N PHE A 116 62.67 -16.63 -14.49
CA PHE A 116 63.04 -15.37 -13.84
C PHE A 116 62.79 -14.20 -14.80
N THR A 117 62.08 -13.18 -14.33
CA THR A 117 62.01 -11.86 -14.97
C THR A 117 62.27 -10.76 -13.92
N PRO A 118 62.91 -9.64 -14.28
CA PRO A 118 63.45 -8.70 -13.31
C PRO A 118 62.39 -7.75 -12.75
N LYS A 119 62.42 -7.52 -11.43
CA LYS A 119 61.59 -6.48 -10.77
C LYS A 119 62.00 -5.08 -11.25
N LYS A 120 61.15 -4.42 -12.04
CA LYS A 120 61.15 -2.95 -12.12
C LYS A 120 60.35 -2.39 -10.95
N SER A 121 61.02 -1.67 -10.05
CA SER A 121 60.33 -0.90 -9.01
C SER A 121 59.48 0.18 -9.67
N THR A 122 58.18 0.18 -9.43
CA THR A 122 57.24 1.21 -9.89
C THR A 122 56.64 1.86 -8.65
N SER A 123 57.00 3.13 -8.42
CA SER A 123 56.45 3.90 -7.31
C SER A 123 54.96 4.11 -7.53
N ILE A 124 54.12 3.45 -6.73
CA ILE A 124 52.67 3.64 -6.76
C ILE A 124 52.39 5.05 -6.22
N VAL A 125 52.09 5.99 -7.12
CA VAL A 125 51.51 7.27 -6.75
C VAL A 125 50.11 6.98 -6.25
N MET A 126 49.91 7.13 -4.94
CA MET A 126 48.60 6.98 -4.31
C MET A 126 47.68 8.07 -4.83
N ALA A 127 46.82 7.74 -5.80
CA ALA A 127 45.71 8.61 -6.17
C ALA A 127 44.84 8.80 -4.93
N ALA A 128 44.65 10.06 -4.51
CA ALA A 128 43.73 10.36 -3.42
C ALA A 128 42.32 9.87 -3.79
N PRO A 129 41.56 9.29 -2.84
CA PRO A 129 40.17 8.94 -3.10
C PRO A 129 39.40 10.21 -3.48
N PRO A 130 38.42 10.14 -4.40
CA PRO A 130 37.64 11.31 -4.79
C PRO A 130 36.97 11.90 -3.55
N THR A 131 37.26 13.16 -3.25
CA THR A 131 36.74 13.87 -2.09
C THR A 131 35.22 14.01 -2.23
N THR A 132 34.48 13.05 -1.67
CA THR A 132 33.02 13.05 -1.62
C THR A 132 32.58 14.26 -0.81
N THR A 133 32.25 15.34 -1.50
CA THR A 133 31.71 16.54 -0.89
C THR A 133 30.38 16.14 -0.28
N ALA A 134 30.32 16.03 1.05
CA ALA A 134 29.15 15.51 1.75
C ALA A 134 27.92 16.31 1.33
N THR A 135 27.02 15.66 0.56
CA THR A 135 25.88 16.32 -0.05
C THR A 135 25.04 16.93 1.07
N GLN A 136 24.90 18.24 1.03
CA GLN A 136 24.28 18.97 2.13
C GLN A 136 22.77 18.80 2.06
N VAL A 137 22.14 18.47 3.20
CA VAL A 137 20.67 18.54 3.30
C VAL A 137 20.25 19.97 2.97
N VAL A 138 19.40 20.11 1.95
CA VAL A 138 18.83 21.40 1.53
C VAL A 138 17.58 21.71 2.36
N PRO A 139 17.27 23.00 2.63
CA PRO A 139 15.99 23.40 3.22
C PRO A 139 14.81 22.91 2.39
N ALA A 140 13.67 22.67 3.06
CA ALA A 140 12.45 22.23 2.42
C ALA A 140 11.21 22.91 3.03
N ILE A 141 10.18 23.07 2.21
CA ILE A 141 8.82 23.25 2.73
C ILE A 141 8.29 21.86 3.10
N ILE A 142 7.61 21.74 4.24
CA ILE A 142 7.00 20.50 4.71
C ILE A 142 5.51 20.76 4.91
N VAL A 143 4.66 20.14 4.08
CA VAL A 143 3.21 20.34 4.13
C VAL A 143 2.59 19.25 4.99
N GLY A 144 2.15 19.61 6.20
CA GLY A 144 1.49 18.72 7.15
C GLY A 144 2.42 18.16 8.24
N GLY A 145 2.36 18.75 9.43
CA GLY A 145 3.12 18.35 10.64
C GLY A 145 2.67 17.04 11.30
N GLY A 146 2.31 16.02 10.52
CA GLY A 146 2.06 14.67 11.00
C GLY A 146 3.36 13.93 11.33
N ARG A 147 3.25 12.65 11.74
CA ARG A 147 4.39 11.79 12.09
C ARG A 147 5.54 11.82 11.07
N VAL A 148 5.22 11.67 9.78
CA VAL A 148 6.22 11.68 8.68
C VAL A 148 6.79 13.08 8.46
N GLY A 149 5.95 14.11 8.35
CA GLY A 149 6.41 15.49 8.14
C GLY A 149 7.29 16.00 9.27
N LYS A 150 6.97 15.67 10.54
CA LYS A 150 7.82 16.04 11.67
C LYS A 150 9.15 15.29 11.65
N ALA A 151 9.14 13.97 11.42
CA ALA A 151 10.39 13.22 11.27
C ALA A 151 11.27 13.77 10.13
N LEU A 152 10.69 14.18 8.98
CA LEU A 152 11.43 14.81 7.89
C LEU A 152 11.97 16.19 8.25
N GLN A 153 11.29 16.97 9.10
CA GLN A 153 11.78 18.24 9.65
C GLN A 153 12.96 18.01 10.60
N ASP A 154 12.90 16.96 11.42
CA ASP A 154 13.93 16.61 12.40
C ASP A 154 15.20 16.01 11.73
N MET A 155 15.10 15.60 10.45
CA MET A 155 16.24 15.31 9.56
C MET A 155 16.81 16.55 8.85
N GLY A 156 16.20 17.72 9.06
CA GLY A 156 16.64 18.99 8.51
C GLY A 156 17.80 19.62 9.30
N LYS A 157 17.99 20.91 9.09
CA LYS A 157 18.99 21.73 9.80
C LYS A 157 18.39 22.80 10.73
N GLY A 158 17.06 22.91 10.74
CA GLY A 158 16.31 24.00 11.38
C GLY A 158 15.71 24.99 10.36
N ASP A 159 16.23 25.02 9.14
CA ASP A 159 15.83 25.96 8.07
C ASP A 159 14.51 25.59 7.34
N ASP A 160 13.81 24.55 7.79
CA ASP A 160 12.63 24.00 7.11
C ASP A 160 11.32 24.70 7.49
N LEU A 161 10.55 25.12 6.50
CA LEU A 161 9.26 25.75 6.71
C LEU A 161 8.14 24.70 6.83
N LEU A 162 7.59 24.56 8.02
CA LEU A 162 6.41 23.73 8.27
C LEU A 162 5.11 24.49 7.92
N VAL A 163 4.43 24.06 6.86
CA VAL A 163 3.12 24.56 6.43
C VAL A 163 2.00 23.67 6.97
N LYS A 164 1.00 24.28 7.60
CA LYS A 164 -0.16 23.60 8.22
C LYS A 164 -1.42 23.74 7.35
N ARG A 165 -2.50 23.05 7.76
CA ARG A 165 -3.81 23.10 7.09
C ARG A 165 -4.34 24.54 7.06
N GLY A 166 -4.54 25.09 5.87
CA GLY A 166 -5.05 26.46 5.65
C GLY A 166 -3.96 27.54 5.58
N GLU A 167 -2.69 27.20 5.76
CA GLU A 167 -1.57 28.08 5.46
C GLU A 167 -1.17 27.91 3.97
N ALA A 168 -0.87 29.01 3.27
CA ALA A 168 -0.42 28.97 1.88
C ALA A 168 1.06 28.59 1.78
N VAL A 169 1.45 27.88 0.71
CA VAL A 169 2.85 27.62 0.40
C VAL A 169 3.47 28.89 -0.20
N PRO A 170 4.59 29.42 0.34
CA PRO A 170 5.19 30.64 -0.18
C PRO A 170 5.80 30.42 -1.58
N LEU A 171 5.73 31.45 -2.41
CA LEU A 171 6.39 31.48 -3.71
C LEU A 171 7.92 31.50 -3.53
N ASP A 172 8.39 32.36 -2.63
CA ASP A 172 9.79 32.79 -2.49
C ASP A 172 10.58 31.92 -1.48
N PHE A 173 10.54 30.59 -1.66
CA PHE A 173 11.33 29.62 -0.88
C PHE A 173 11.95 28.58 -1.81
N GLU A 174 13.28 28.56 -1.90
CA GLU A 174 14.00 27.59 -2.74
C GLU A 174 14.01 26.19 -2.11
N GLY A 175 13.82 25.16 -2.94
CA GLY A 175 13.87 23.75 -2.50
C GLY A 175 12.56 22.97 -2.71
N PRO A 176 12.54 21.69 -2.30
CA PRO A 176 11.39 20.80 -2.44
C PRO A 176 10.24 21.14 -1.48
N ILE A 177 9.04 20.70 -1.85
CA ILE A 177 7.81 20.81 -1.08
C ILE A 177 7.36 19.38 -0.69
N LEU A 178 7.69 18.95 0.53
CA LEU A 178 7.46 17.60 1.01
C LEU A 178 6.00 17.44 1.45
N VAL A 179 5.18 16.82 0.62
CA VAL A 179 3.74 16.63 0.87
C VAL A 179 3.55 15.45 1.83
N CYS A 180 3.25 15.76 3.10
CA CYS A 180 3.17 14.79 4.21
C CYS A 180 1.74 14.64 4.77
N THR A 181 0.73 15.14 4.04
CA THR A 181 -0.70 15.05 4.38
C THR A 181 -1.28 13.66 4.06
N ARG A 182 -2.57 13.46 4.37
CA ARG A 182 -3.32 12.30 3.84
C ARG A 182 -3.65 12.50 2.36
N ASN A 183 -3.93 11.39 1.66
CA ASN A 183 -4.29 11.42 0.25
C ASN A 183 -5.56 12.26 -0.03
N ASP A 184 -6.52 12.26 0.91
CA ASP A 184 -7.78 13.01 0.77
C ASP A 184 -7.61 14.53 1.01
N ASP A 185 -6.47 14.96 1.56
CA ASP A 185 -6.12 16.39 1.70
C ASP A 185 -5.39 16.95 0.45
N LEU A 186 -4.99 16.10 -0.51
CA LEU A 186 -4.09 16.48 -1.60
C LEU A 186 -4.61 17.58 -2.53
N GLU A 187 -5.93 17.68 -2.72
CA GLU A 187 -6.53 18.74 -3.54
C GLU A 187 -6.28 20.12 -2.91
N ALA A 188 -6.49 20.24 -1.60
CA ALA A 188 -6.21 21.46 -0.85
C ALA A 188 -4.71 21.81 -0.81
N VAL A 189 -3.81 20.81 -0.95
CA VAL A 189 -2.38 21.07 -1.11
C VAL A 189 -2.09 21.71 -2.47
N LEU A 190 -2.74 21.27 -3.56
CA LEU A 190 -2.60 21.91 -4.88
C LEU A 190 -3.19 23.31 -4.90
N GLU A 191 -4.34 23.53 -4.25
CA GLU A 191 -4.98 24.84 -4.11
C GLU A 191 -4.12 25.83 -3.30
N ALA A 192 -3.48 25.35 -2.23
CA ALA A 192 -2.58 26.14 -1.38
C ALA A 192 -1.16 26.34 -1.98
N THR A 193 -0.82 25.64 -3.08
CA THR A 193 0.50 25.73 -3.72
C THR A 193 0.44 26.56 -5.00
N PRO A 194 1.22 27.65 -5.12
CA PRO A 194 1.31 28.42 -6.37
C PRO A 194 1.63 27.51 -7.57
N LYS A 195 0.89 27.63 -8.67
CA LYS A 195 0.98 26.68 -9.80
C LYS A 195 2.37 26.58 -10.43
N SER A 196 3.17 27.65 -10.36
CA SER A 196 4.60 27.66 -10.74
C SER A 196 5.47 26.72 -9.90
N ARG A 197 5.07 26.44 -8.65
CA ARG A 197 5.75 25.58 -7.68
C ARG A 197 5.24 24.13 -7.67
N TRP A 198 4.25 23.78 -8.50
CA TRP A 198 3.76 22.38 -8.57
C TRP A 198 4.86 21.40 -8.99
N ASN A 199 5.85 21.85 -9.77
CA ASN A 199 7.04 21.07 -10.14
C ASN A 199 8.10 20.96 -9.02
N ASP A 200 7.78 21.37 -7.79
CA ASP A 200 8.57 21.12 -6.57
C ASP A 200 7.87 20.20 -5.57
N LEU A 201 6.64 19.76 -5.86
CA LEU A 201 5.87 18.87 -4.99
C LEU A 201 6.46 17.46 -4.99
N VAL A 202 6.79 16.97 -3.80
CA VAL A 202 7.31 15.63 -3.55
C VAL A 202 6.31 14.86 -2.68
N PHE A 203 5.63 13.87 -3.26
CA PHE A 203 4.54 13.14 -2.62
C PHE A 203 5.03 11.92 -1.83
N PHE A 204 4.79 11.90 -0.51
CA PHE A 204 5.13 10.79 0.40
C PHE A 204 3.93 9.85 0.68
N GLN A 205 2.85 10.00 -0.08
CA GLN A 205 1.59 9.28 0.13
C GLN A 205 1.70 7.78 -0.21
N ASN A 206 0.83 6.97 0.39
CA ASN A 206 0.74 5.54 0.09
C ASN A 206 -0.37 5.27 -0.91
N GLY A 207 -0.18 4.25 -1.75
CA GLY A 207 -1.16 3.84 -2.75
C GLY A 207 -0.85 4.35 -4.16
N MET A 208 -1.83 4.21 -5.04
CA MET A 208 -1.72 4.50 -6.47
C MET A 208 -2.14 5.94 -6.76
N LEU A 209 -1.17 6.87 -6.75
CA LEU A 209 -1.40 8.28 -7.06
C LEU A 209 -1.56 8.54 -8.57
N GLU A 210 -1.06 7.64 -9.42
CA GLU A 210 -0.91 7.83 -10.87
C GLU A 210 -2.17 8.41 -11.58
N PRO A 211 -3.41 7.90 -11.36
CA PRO A 211 -4.59 8.43 -12.04
C PRO A 211 -4.99 9.84 -11.56
N TRP A 212 -4.75 10.16 -10.29
CA TRP A 212 -5.00 11.51 -9.78
C TRP A 212 -3.95 12.49 -10.31
N LEU A 213 -2.67 12.11 -10.29
CA LEU A 213 -1.58 12.91 -10.87
C LEU A 213 -1.84 13.20 -12.36
N GLN A 214 -2.21 12.19 -13.14
CA GLN A 214 -2.64 12.34 -14.55
C GLN A 214 -3.78 13.35 -14.69
N SER A 215 -4.82 13.28 -13.83
CA SER A 215 -5.95 14.23 -13.86
C SER A 215 -5.57 15.70 -13.60
N LYS A 216 -4.37 15.97 -13.06
CA LYS A 216 -3.84 17.31 -12.79
C LYS A 216 -2.75 17.75 -13.78
N GLY A 217 -2.40 16.89 -14.74
CA GLY A 217 -1.26 17.11 -15.65
C GLY A 217 0.11 16.83 -15.02
N LEU A 218 0.15 16.16 -13.87
CA LEU A 218 1.33 15.91 -13.03
C LEU A 218 1.97 14.53 -13.32
N ASN A 219 2.03 14.13 -14.59
CA ASN A 219 2.41 12.77 -15.04
C ASN A 219 3.82 12.30 -14.66
N ASP A 220 4.71 13.25 -14.36
CA ASP A 220 6.11 13.04 -14.00
C ASP A 220 6.43 13.65 -12.62
N ALA A 221 5.41 13.86 -11.79
CA ALA A 221 5.57 14.44 -10.46
C ALA A 221 6.30 13.51 -9.49
N GLU A 222 6.99 14.14 -8.56
CA GLU A 222 8.01 13.50 -7.72
C GLU A 222 7.36 12.73 -6.57
N GLN A 223 7.83 11.51 -6.34
CA GLN A 223 7.18 10.57 -5.42
C GLN A 223 8.21 9.81 -4.60
N VAL A 224 7.84 9.47 -3.36
CA VAL A 224 8.71 8.77 -2.41
C VAL A 224 7.96 7.58 -1.83
N LEU A 225 8.42 6.38 -2.19
CA LEU A 225 7.98 5.12 -1.63
C LEU A 225 8.58 4.95 -0.22
N ALA A 226 8.04 5.66 0.77
CA ALA A 226 8.49 5.56 2.15
C ALA A 226 8.21 4.14 2.72
N TYR A 227 9.25 3.32 2.88
CA TYR A 227 9.14 2.01 3.56
C TYR A 227 9.53 2.07 5.04
N PHE A 228 10.05 3.22 5.51
CA PHE A 228 10.28 3.49 6.92
C PHE A 228 8.97 3.71 7.71
N ALA A 229 9.00 3.44 9.01
CA ALA A 229 7.84 3.57 9.90
C ALA A 229 8.14 4.53 11.07
N VAL A 230 7.31 5.57 11.23
CA VAL A 230 7.28 6.43 12.43
C VAL A 230 6.12 5.97 13.31
N ALA A 231 6.43 5.35 14.46
CA ALA A 231 5.41 4.77 15.34
C ALA A 231 4.56 5.86 16.03
N LYS A 232 5.15 6.77 16.80
CA LYS A 232 4.48 7.95 17.38
C LYS A 232 5.15 9.26 16.93
N LEU A 233 4.47 10.38 17.16
CA LEU A 233 5.00 11.71 16.82
C LEU A 233 6.23 12.03 17.70
N GLY A 234 7.35 12.40 17.08
CA GLY A 234 8.62 12.66 17.77
C GLY A 234 9.45 11.41 18.10
N GLU A 235 9.01 10.21 17.71
CA GLU A 235 9.86 9.01 17.74
C GLU A 235 10.67 8.90 16.45
N SER A 236 11.93 8.46 16.54
CA SER A 236 12.77 8.21 15.38
C SER A 236 12.15 7.17 14.44
N PRO A 237 12.18 7.37 13.11
CA PRO A 237 11.70 6.36 12.16
C PRO A 237 12.56 5.09 12.19
N ILE A 238 11.90 3.95 12.04
CA ILE A 238 12.54 2.65 11.80
C ILE A 238 12.65 2.44 10.30
N ASP A 239 13.86 2.12 9.81
CA ASP A 239 14.13 1.94 8.38
C ASP A 239 13.53 0.65 7.81
N GLY A 240 13.11 0.67 6.55
CA GLY A 240 12.54 -0.47 5.81
C GLY A 240 13.60 -1.41 5.25
N LYS A 241 14.60 -1.77 6.06
CA LYS A 241 15.64 -2.77 5.74
C LYS A 241 15.20 -4.17 6.15
N THR A 242 15.53 -5.18 5.35
CA THR A 242 15.16 -6.59 5.59
C THR A 242 16.35 -7.52 5.36
N ASP A 243 16.16 -8.80 5.65
CA ASP A 243 17.03 -9.90 5.25
C ASP A 243 17.17 -10.01 3.71
N THR A 244 16.08 -9.78 2.97
CA THR A 244 16.09 -9.75 1.48
C THR A 244 16.65 -8.46 0.88
N ASN A 245 16.60 -7.34 1.63
CA ASN A 245 16.92 -6.00 1.16
C ASN A 245 17.69 -5.22 2.24
N PRO A 246 18.96 -5.59 2.52
CA PRO A 246 19.81 -4.90 3.51
C PRO A 246 20.18 -3.47 3.10
N GLU A 247 20.12 -3.16 1.80
CA GLU A 247 20.25 -1.80 1.26
C GLU A 247 19.01 -0.92 1.55
N GLY A 248 17.87 -1.56 1.82
CA GLY A 248 16.61 -0.93 2.19
C GLY A 248 15.63 -0.71 1.04
N LEU A 249 14.34 -0.63 1.39
CA LEU A 249 13.24 -0.56 0.43
C LEU A 249 12.77 0.87 0.11
N THR A 250 13.14 1.90 0.88
CA THR A 250 12.68 3.27 0.57
C THR A 250 13.29 3.76 -0.75
N ALA A 251 12.48 4.37 -1.61
CA ALA A 251 12.93 4.87 -2.92
C ALA A 251 12.27 6.19 -3.30
N ALA A 252 12.98 7.03 -4.05
CA ALA A 252 12.51 8.32 -4.56
C ALA A 252 12.71 8.44 -6.08
N TYR A 253 11.78 9.13 -6.74
CA TYR A 253 11.80 9.49 -8.16
C TYR A 253 11.40 10.96 -8.33
N GLY A 254 12.06 11.67 -9.26
CA GLY A 254 11.91 13.11 -9.47
C GLY A 254 13.24 13.86 -9.47
N LYS A 255 13.23 15.18 -9.71
CA LYS A 255 14.44 16.02 -9.74
C LYS A 255 15.04 16.21 -8.34
N TRP A 256 14.22 16.22 -7.29
CA TRP A 256 14.64 16.30 -5.90
C TRP A 256 14.99 14.94 -5.30
N ALA A 257 14.82 13.82 -6.01
CA ALA A 257 15.03 12.47 -5.47
C ALA A 257 16.39 12.28 -4.77
N SER A 258 17.47 12.86 -5.33
CA SER A 258 18.80 12.88 -4.70
C SER A 258 18.83 13.69 -3.40
N ALA A 259 18.15 14.84 -3.35
CA ALA A 259 18.05 15.66 -2.13
C ALA A 259 17.19 14.99 -1.05
N ILE A 260 16.12 14.28 -1.44
CA ILE A 260 15.34 13.41 -0.55
C ILE A 260 16.22 12.29 0.01
N ALA A 261 16.99 11.61 -0.85
CA ALA A 261 17.90 10.56 -0.41
C ALA A 261 18.97 11.10 0.54
N THR A 262 19.55 12.28 0.28
CA THR A 262 20.46 12.96 1.21
C THR A 262 19.82 13.23 2.57
N ARG A 263 18.57 13.74 2.61
CA ARG A 263 17.83 14.01 3.85
C ARG A 263 17.52 12.72 4.63
N LEU A 264 17.05 11.67 3.96
CA LEU A 264 16.74 10.39 4.59
C LEU A 264 18.01 9.72 5.14
N ASN A 265 19.11 9.73 4.38
CA ASN A 265 20.41 9.21 4.85
C ASN A 265 20.95 10.00 6.06
N ALA A 266 20.75 11.33 6.12
CA ALA A 266 21.07 12.13 7.30
C ALA A 266 20.24 11.75 8.54
N GLY A 267 19.00 11.29 8.33
CA GLY A 267 18.15 10.65 9.33
C GLY A 267 18.48 9.20 9.67
N GLY A 268 19.55 8.63 9.09
CA GLY A 268 19.93 7.21 9.26
C GLY A 268 19.07 6.22 8.45
N LEU A 269 18.19 6.70 7.58
CA LEU A 269 17.30 5.87 6.75
C LEU A 269 17.89 5.62 5.36
N SER A 270 17.64 4.43 4.83
CA SER A 270 17.87 4.11 3.41
C SER A 270 17.05 5.02 2.50
N CYS A 271 17.58 5.31 1.31
CA CYS A 271 16.80 5.74 0.16
C CYS A 271 17.53 5.43 -1.15
N LYS A 272 16.87 4.68 -2.03
CA LYS A 272 17.25 4.55 -3.44
C LYS A 272 16.82 5.81 -4.22
N VAL A 273 17.59 6.16 -5.24
CA VAL A 273 17.14 7.07 -6.32
C VAL A 273 16.94 6.19 -7.55
N LEU A 274 15.74 6.22 -8.12
CA LEU A 274 15.36 5.34 -9.24
C LEU A 274 14.93 6.16 -10.46
N ASP A 275 15.10 5.58 -11.64
CA ASP A 275 14.42 6.03 -12.85
C ASP A 275 12.92 5.69 -12.83
N LYS A 276 12.19 6.12 -13.88
CA LYS A 276 10.73 5.98 -13.95
C LYS A 276 10.26 4.52 -14.00
N GLU A 277 10.98 3.63 -14.68
CA GLU A 277 10.56 2.23 -14.84
C GLU A 277 10.81 1.44 -13.55
N ALA A 278 12.02 1.56 -12.99
CA ALA A 278 12.38 0.93 -11.73
C ALA A 278 11.48 1.43 -10.58
N PHE A 279 11.17 2.73 -10.54
CA PHE A 279 10.24 3.29 -9.57
C PHE A 279 8.81 2.78 -9.77
N GLN A 280 8.30 2.69 -11.00
CA GLN A 280 6.93 2.22 -11.26
C GLN A 280 6.76 0.74 -10.87
N LYS A 281 7.76 -0.12 -11.17
CA LYS A 281 7.81 -1.51 -10.69
C LYS A 281 7.72 -1.58 -9.16
N GLN A 282 8.57 -0.84 -8.45
CA GLN A 282 8.59 -0.88 -6.98
C GLN A 282 7.34 -0.23 -6.34
N MET A 283 6.75 0.79 -6.97
CA MET A 283 5.47 1.38 -6.55
C MET A 283 4.35 0.34 -6.58
N LEU A 284 4.33 -0.50 -7.61
CA LEU A 284 3.35 -1.57 -7.76
C LEU A 284 3.62 -2.73 -6.79
N GLU A 285 4.88 -3.12 -6.52
CA GLU A 285 5.19 -4.07 -5.43
C GLU A 285 4.67 -3.57 -4.07
N LYS A 286 4.87 -2.29 -3.76
CA LYS A 286 4.36 -1.66 -2.54
C LYS A 286 2.82 -1.64 -2.49
N LEU A 287 2.17 -1.40 -3.63
CA LEU A 287 0.72 -1.39 -3.78
C LEU A 287 0.14 -2.80 -3.59
N ILE A 288 0.74 -3.82 -4.22
CA ILE A 288 0.37 -5.23 -4.06
C ILE A 288 0.49 -5.63 -2.59
N TRP A 289 1.61 -5.30 -1.93
CA TRP A 289 1.81 -5.54 -0.50
C TRP A 289 0.70 -4.94 0.38
N ILE A 290 0.45 -3.63 0.23
CA ILE A 290 -0.49 -2.91 1.11
C ILE A 290 -1.95 -3.24 0.81
N CYS A 291 -2.26 -3.73 -0.39
CA CYS A 291 -3.56 -4.30 -0.73
C CYS A 291 -3.71 -5.70 -0.12
N ALA A 292 -2.77 -6.61 -0.41
CA ALA A 292 -2.88 -8.02 -0.03
C ALA A 292 -2.85 -8.26 1.49
N PHE A 293 -1.83 -7.75 2.20
CA PHE A 293 -1.71 -7.98 3.65
C PHE A 293 -2.84 -7.32 4.44
N MET A 294 -3.32 -6.16 4.00
CA MET A 294 -4.40 -5.44 4.68
C MET A 294 -5.79 -5.99 4.37
N LEU A 295 -5.99 -6.60 3.20
CA LEU A 295 -7.24 -7.27 2.84
C LEU A 295 -7.36 -8.63 3.54
N VAL A 296 -6.33 -9.49 3.45
CA VAL A 296 -6.33 -10.80 4.14
C VAL A 296 -6.50 -10.61 5.64
N GLY A 297 -5.73 -9.72 6.27
CA GLY A 297 -5.87 -9.49 7.71
C GLY A 297 -7.22 -8.90 8.13
N ALA A 298 -7.88 -8.11 7.27
CA ALA A 298 -9.24 -7.63 7.56
C ALA A 298 -10.30 -8.74 7.53
N ARG A 299 -10.05 -9.87 6.84
CA ARG A 299 -10.89 -11.08 6.86
C ARG A 299 -10.70 -11.92 8.13
N HIS A 300 -9.63 -11.68 8.89
CA HIS A 300 -9.26 -12.43 10.09
C HIS A 300 -9.22 -11.49 11.32
N PRO A 301 -10.38 -11.24 11.98
CA PRO A 301 -10.53 -10.14 12.93
C PRO A 301 -9.47 -10.08 14.03
N GLY A 302 -8.71 -8.98 14.05
CA GLY A 302 -7.62 -8.76 15.01
C GLY A 302 -6.22 -9.15 14.52
N ALA A 303 -6.10 -9.74 13.33
CA ALA A 303 -4.79 -10.09 12.75
C ALA A 303 -3.90 -8.86 12.53
N THR A 304 -2.66 -8.93 12.99
CA THR A 304 -1.59 -8.00 12.59
C THR A 304 -0.95 -8.48 11.28
N VAL A 305 -0.13 -7.61 10.66
CA VAL A 305 0.62 -7.98 9.45
C VAL A 305 1.48 -9.23 9.64
N GLY A 306 2.05 -9.44 10.84
CA GLY A 306 2.81 -10.64 11.18
C GLY A 306 1.96 -11.90 11.36
N VAL A 307 0.71 -11.77 11.83
CA VAL A 307 -0.24 -12.90 11.87
C VAL A 307 -0.62 -13.30 10.44
N VAL A 308 -0.84 -12.34 9.54
CA VAL A 308 -1.08 -12.62 8.11
C VAL A 308 0.11 -13.31 7.46
N GLU A 309 1.34 -12.86 7.74
CA GLU A 309 2.55 -13.45 7.18
C GLU A 309 2.80 -14.90 7.65
N LYS A 310 2.53 -15.18 8.93
CA LYS A 310 2.81 -16.46 9.58
C LYS A 310 1.70 -17.49 9.46
N GLU A 311 0.44 -17.08 9.58
CA GLU A 311 -0.71 -17.98 9.80
C GLU A 311 -1.66 -18.00 8.59
N TYR A 312 -1.73 -16.92 7.82
CA TYR A 312 -2.54 -16.80 6.59
C TYR A 312 -1.67 -16.70 5.32
N ARG A 313 -0.46 -17.29 5.36
CA ARG A 313 0.55 -17.21 4.28
C ARG A 313 -0.01 -17.60 2.92
N SER A 314 -0.73 -18.72 2.82
CA SER A 314 -1.30 -19.20 1.56
C SER A 314 -2.34 -18.25 0.96
N GLU A 315 -3.15 -17.58 1.79
CA GLU A 315 -4.13 -16.60 1.32
C GLU A 315 -3.43 -15.35 0.77
N VAL A 316 -2.44 -14.82 1.49
CA VAL A 316 -1.72 -13.61 1.05
C VAL A 316 -0.82 -13.88 -0.15
N SER A 317 -0.16 -15.05 -0.24
CA SER A 317 0.60 -15.47 -1.43
C SER A 317 -0.30 -15.60 -2.66
N SER A 318 -1.48 -16.22 -2.52
CA SER A 318 -2.45 -16.36 -3.62
C SER A 318 -2.91 -14.99 -4.14
N LEU A 319 -3.20 -14.05 -3.24
CA LEU A 319 -3.61 -12.70 -3.61
C LEU A 319 -2.45 -11.85 -4.15
N ILE A 320 -1.23 -12.01 -3.65
CA ILE A 320 -0.03 -11.37 -4.22
C ILE A 320 0.14 -11.79 -5.69
N ALA A 321 -0.02 -13.08 -6.01
CA ALA A 321 0.09 -13.58 -7.37
C ALA A 321 -1.02 -13.03 -8.30
N GLU A 322 -2.27 -13.00 -7.83
CA GLU A 322 -3.40 -12.42 -8.57
C GLU A 322 -3.19 -10.93 -8.88
N LEU A 323 -2.92 -10.12 -7.84
CA LEU A 323 -2.72 -8.67 -7.98
C LEU A 323 -1.46 -8.34 -8.81
N ALA A 324 -0.41 -9.16 -8.75
CA ALA A 324 0.76 -9.01 -9.61
C ALA A 324 0.43 -9.28 -11.08
N SER A 325 -0.38 -10.33 -11.38
CA SER A 325 -0.81 -10.63 -12.74
C SER A 325 -1.65 -9.49 -13.33
N ALA A 326 -2.61 -8.96 -12.56
CA ALA A 326 -3.42 -7.82 -12.97
C ALA A 326 -2.60 -6.53 -13.16
N ALA A 327 -1.67 -6.23 -12.23
CA ALA A 327 -0.78 -5.06 -12.35
C ALA A 327 0.17 -5.16 -13.56
N ALA A 328 0.74 -6.34 -13.80
CA ALA A 328 1.60 -6.61 -14.95
C ALA A 328 0.85 -6.41 -16.27
N ALA A 329 -0.38 -6.92 -16.36
CA ALA A 329 -1.22 -6.78 -17.55
C ALA A 329 -1.67 -5.33 -17.82
N GLU A 330 -2.16 -4.60 -16.80
CA GLU A 330 -2.65 -3.21 -16.96
C GLU A 330 -1.51 -2.20 -17.19
N LYS A 331 -0.27 -2.52 -16.80
CA LYS A 331 0.91 -1.63 -16.99
C LYS A 331 1.93 -2.10 -18.03
N GLY A 332 1.80 -3.31 -18.56
CA GLY A 332 2.75 -3.87 -19.54
C GLY A 332 4.15 -4.12 -18.98
N ILE A 333 4.25 -4.47 -17.68
CA ILE A 333 5.53 -4.69 -16.99
C ILE A 333 5.75 -6.16 -16.59
N THR A 334 7.01 -6.52 -16.37
CA THR A 334 7.42 -7.75 -15.68
C THR A 334 7.97 -7.38 -14.30
N PHE A 335 7.59 -8.12 -13.26
CA PHE A 335 8.16 -8.01 -11.91
C PHE A 335 9.40 -8.90 -11.75
N GLU A 336 10.32 -8.49 -10.87
CA GLU A 336 11.52 -9.28 -10.56
C GLU A 336 11.16 -10.52 -9.72
N GLU A 337 11.84 -11.65 -9.96
CA GLU A 337 11.62 -12.92 -9.25
C GLU A 337 11.70 -12.79 -7.72
N ALA A 338 11.08 -13.72 -6.98
CA ALA A 338 11.01 -13.74 -5.51
C ALA A 338 10.36 -12.48 -4.87
N MET A 339 9.48 -11.77 -5.61
CA MET A 339 8.66 -10.68 -5.08
C MET A 339 7.89 -11.10 -3.81
N GLU A 340 7.27 -12.27 -3.80
CA GLU A 340 6.50 -12.78 -2.66
C GLU A 340 7.33 -12.89 -1.36
N ASP A 341 8.64 -13.15 -1.50
CA ASP A 341 9.57 -13.25 -0.38
C ASP A 341 10.06 -11.86 0.09
N ARG A 342 10.29 -10.91 -0.83
CA ARG A 342 10.51 -9.49 -0.46
C ARG A 342 9.32 -8.93 0.32
N LEU A 343 8.10 -9.25 -0.11
CA LEU A 343 6.89 -8.72 0.50
C LEU A 343 6.60 -9.34 1.89
N CYS A 344 6.90 -10.62 2.12
CA CYS A 344 6.82 -11.20 3.47
C CYS A 344 7.99 -10.74 4.36
N ALA A 345 9.20 -10.58 3.82
CA ALA A 345 10.34 -10.00 4.54
C ALA A 345 10.05 -8.61 5.11
N TYR A 346 9.45 -7.73 4.31
CA TYR A 346 8.98 -6.43 4.81
C TYR A 346 7.87 -6.59 5.86
N SER A 347 6.93 -7.51 5.64
CA SER A 347 5.85 -7.81 6.59
C SER A 347 6.37 -8.24 7.97
N ARG A 348 7.48 -8.99 8.03
CA ARG A 348 8.15 -9.35 9.29
C ARG A 348 8.71 -8.11 10.01
N ALA A 349 9.28 -7.15 9.28
CA ALA A 349 9.77 -5.90 9.87
C ALA A 349 8.64 -5.02 10.45
N VAL A 350 7.43 -5.07 9.88
CA VAL A 350 6.24 -4.33 10.36
C VAL A 350 5.19 -5.24 11.02
N ALA A 351 5.59 -6.39 11.55
CA ALA A 351 4.70 -7.47 12.01
C ALA A 351 3.64 -7.07 13.06
N HIS A 352 3.89 -6.01 13.82
CA HIS A 352 3.00 -5.52 14.89
C HIS A 352 1.88 -4.58 14.40
N PHE A 353 1.89 -4.15 13.14
CA PHE A 353 0.87 -3.22 12.64
C PHE A 353 -0.50 -3.91 12.49
N PRO A 354 -1.60 -3.29 12.97
CA PRO A 354 -2.94 -3.82 12.81
C PRO A 354 -3.41 -3.69 11.36
N THR A 355 -3.98 -4.76 10.81
CA THR A 355 -4.50 -4.75 9.44
C THR A 355 -5.89 -4.10 9.37
N ALA A 356 -6.17 -3.44 8.25
CA ALA A 356 -7.49 -2.90 7.91
C ALA A 356 -7.49 -2.36 6.48
N VAL A 357 -8.57 -2.60 5.72
CA VAL A 357 -8.80 -1.90 4.44
C VAL A 357 -9.07 -0.42 4.74
N LYS A 358 -8.18 0.45 4.25
CA LYS A 358 -8.17 1.91 4.47
C LYS A 358 -7.77 2.62 3.18
N GLU A 359 -8.14 3.90 3.05
CA GLU A 359 -7.82 4.74 1.89
C GLU A 359 -8.26 4.07 0.56
N PHE A 360 -9.44 3.43 0.53
CA PHE A 360 -9.84 2.44 -0.48
C PHE A 360 -9.54 2.89 -1.92
N LYS A 361 -10.04 4.07 -2.33
CA LYS A 361 -9.80 4.71 -3.63
C LYS A 361 -8.34 4.65 -4.10
N TRP A 362 -7.41 4.82 -3.16
CA TRP A 362 -5.98 4.93 -3.39
C TRP A 362 -5.25 3.59 -3.26
N ARG A 363 -5.89 2.55 -2.71
CA ARG A 363 -5.28 1.22 -2.50
C ARG A 363 -6.05 0.16 -3.29
N ASN A 364 -6.88 -0.63 -2.61
CA ASN A 364 -7.67 -1.71 -3.21
C ASN A 364 -8.60 -1.23 -4.34
N GLY A 365 -9.08 0.02 -4.29
CA GLY A 365 -9.93 0.62 -5.32
C GLY A 365 -9.24 0.74 -6.69
N TRP A 366 -7.91 0.77 -6.76
CA TRP A 366 -7.23 0.73 -8.05
C TRP A 366 -7.44 -0.65 -8.72
N PHE A 367 -7.11 -1.74 -8.03
CA PHE A 367 -7.32 -3.11 -8.52
C PHE A 367 -8.80 -3.41 -8.79
N TYR A 368 -9.70 -2.94 -7.91
CA TYR A 368 -11.14 -3.09 -8.11
C TYR A 368 -11.61 -2.39 -9.40
N SER A 369 -11.08 -1.20 -9.73
CA SER A 369 -11.48 -0.52 -10.98
C SER A 369 -10.97 -1.21 -12.25
N ILE A 370 -9.86 -1.97 -12.21
CA ILE A 370 -9.46 -2.88 -13.31
C ILE A 370 -10.52 -3.99 -13.48
N SER A 371 -11.06 -4.49 -12.38
CA SER A 371 -12.09 -5.53 -12.36
C SER A 371 -13.44 -5.02 -12.87
N GLU A 372 -13.88 -3.84 -12.43
CA GLU A 372 -15.08 -3.17 -12.95
C GLU A 372 -14.98 -2.90 -14.46
N LYS A 373 -13.83 -2.39 -14.92
CA LYS A 373 -13.50 -2.16 -16.34
C LYS A 373 -13.62 -3.46 -17.15
N ALA A 374 -12.98 -4.54 -16.71
CA ALA A 374 -13.02 -5.82 -17.41
C ALA A 374 -14.45 -6.41 -17.48
N ILE A 375 -15.19 -6.39 -16.37
CA ILE A 375 -16.57 -6.89 -16.31
C ILE A 375 -17.51 -6.05 -17.19
N ALA A 376 -17.35 -4.72 -17.21
CA ALA A 376 -18.13 -3.83 -18.08
C ALA A 376 -17.83 -4.06 -19.58
N GLU A 377 -16.60 -4.47 -19.92
CA GLU A 377 -16.20 -4.91 -21.26
C GLU A 377 -16.63 -6.36 -21.60
N GLY A 378 -17.36 -7.03 -20.70
CA GLY A 378 -17.83 -8.42 -20.88
C GLY A 378 -16.74 -9.49 -20.73
N LYS A 379 -15.59 -9.13 -20.16
CA LYS A 379 -14.45 -10.03 -19.92
C LYS A 379 -14.56 -10.68 -18.52
N PRO A 380 -13.84 -11.79 -18.27
CA PRO A 380 -13.66 -12.30 -16.92
C PRO A 380 -13.04 -11.26 -15.99
N ASP A 381 -13.35 -11.36 -14.70
CA ASP A 381 -12.68 -10.59 -13.64
C ASP A 381 -11.19 -10.98 -13.58
N PRO A 382 -10.23 -10.03 -13.69
CA PRO A 382 -8.80 -10.28 -13.54
C PRO A 382 -8.34 -10.36 -12.07
N CYS A 383 -9.14 -9.91 -11.11
CA CYS A 383 -8.85 -9.99 -9.67
C CYS A 383 -9.99 -10.72 -8.91
N PRO A 384 -10.37 -11.96 -9.27
CA PRO A 384 -11.57 -12.61 -8.74
C PRO A 384 -11.53 -12.91 -7.24
N LEU A 385 -10.37 -13.25 -6.66
CA LEU A 385 -10.24 -13.42 -5.21
C LEU A 385 -10.35 -12.07 -4.50
N HIS A 386 -9.66 -11.05 -5.00
CA HIS A 386 -9.72 -9.68 -4.49
C HIS A 386 -11.15 -9.12 -4.47
N THR A 387 -11.86 -9.22 -5.60
CA THR A 387 -13.26 -8.82 -5.75
C THR A 387 -14.18 -9.58 -4.79
N ALA A 388 -13.99 -10.90 -4.64
CA ALA A 388 -14.80 -11.71 -3.72
C ALA A 388 -14.57 -11.29 -2.25
N TRP A 389 -13.32 -11.06 -1.87
CA TRP A 389 -12.91 -10.71 -0.50
C TRP A 389 -13.28 -9.28 -0.10
N LEU A 390 -13.31 -8.33 -1.04
CA LEU A 390 -13.86 -7.00 -0.79
C LEU A 390 -15.37 -7.04 -0.51
N LYS A 391 -16.11 -7.89 -1.24
CA LYS A 391 -17.56 -8.11 -1.06
C LYS A 391 -17.87 -8.85 0.24
N GLU A 392 -17.09 -9.86 0.60
CA GLU A 392 -17.15 -10.56 1.89
C GLU A 392 -17.06 -9.59 3.09
N LEU A 393 -16.20 -8.58 2.97
CA LEU A 393 -16.03 -7.52 3.97
C LEU A 393 -17.01 -6.35 3.84
N ASN A 394 -17.92 -6.36 2.86
CA ASN A 394 -18.84 -5.25 2.56
C ASN A 394 -18.12 -3.91 2.32
N VAL A 395 -16.95 -3.96 1.67
CA VAL A 395 -16.18 -2.77 1.25
C VAL A 395 -16.69 -2.22 -0.10
N VAL A 396 -17.27 -3.10 -0.93
CA VAL A 396 -17.85 -2.85 -2.26
C VAL A 396 -19.12 -3.67 -2.45
#